data_AF-A0A397ZPM6-F1
#
_entry.id   AF-A0A397ZPM6-F1
#
_cell.length_a   1.000
_cell.length_b   1.000
_cell.length_c   1.000
_cell.angle_alpha   90.00
_cell.angle_beta   90.00
_cell.angle_gamma   90.00
#
_symmetry.space_group_name_H-M   'P 1'
#
loop_
_entity.id
_entity.type
_entity.pdbx_description
1 polymer ?
#
loop_
_entity_poly.entity_id
_entity_poly.type
_entity_poly.pdbx_seq_one_letter_code
_entity_poly.pdbx_strand_id
1 'polypeptide(L)'
;MPPLESFKLTKELFGERVKDNVIIVTFGNYAFMDFILTWVKHLTDLDLSNILVGAMDTKLLEALYWKGVPVFDMGSHMSTVDVGWGSPTFHKMGREKVILIDSVLPFGYELLMCDTDMVWLKNPLPYLARYPDADVLTSSDQVVPTVVDDSLDIWQQVSGAYNIGIFHWRPSESAKKLAKEWKDILIADDKVWDQNGFNEIVRRQLGPSVDGDSGLFYAYDGNLKVGILPASIFCSGHTYFVQAMYQQLRLEPYALHTTFQYAGTEGKRHRLREGMVFFDPPEYYDAPGGFVSFKPSIPKSMLLDGNHTIESHFTLVNHQMKQIRSALAIASLLNRTLVMPPIWCRLDRLWFGHPGTLEGSMTRQPFICPLDHVFEVNIMLKEMPKEEFGPGIGIREYSFLDNPSLPKQVKESWLDVQLCQEGKEGCEATNITTPSGFLKFPKRSSEDTFKAIFSSFNDVKVIKFSSVEDAF
;
A
#
# COMPACT_ATOMS: atom_id res chain seq x y z
N MET A 1 -28.42 0.62 -15.97
CA MET A 1 -27.70 -0.66 -15.93
C MET A 1 -28.59 -1.74 -16.49
N PRO A 2 -28.08 -2.69 -17.29
CA PRO A 2 -28.79 -3.91 -17.69
C PRO A 2 -29.25 -4.75 -16.48
N PRO A 3 -30.10 -5.78 -16.68
CA PRO A 3 -30.46 -6.73 -15.63
C PRO A 3 -29.22 -7.46 -15.07
N LEU A 4 -29.23 -7.82 -13.78
CA LEU A 4 -28.11 -8.51 -13.12
C LEU A 4 -27.68 -9.79 -13.86
N GLU A 5 -28.62 -10.46 -14.51
CA GLU A 5 -28.37 -11.70 -15.26
C GLU A 5 -27.37 -11.51 -16.41
N SER A 6 -27.25 -10.30 -16.95
CA SER A 6 -26.28 -9.96 -17.99
C SER A 6 -24.84 -9.84 -17.49
N PHE A 7 -24.65 -9.78 -16.16
CA PHE A 7 -23.34 -9.71 -15.53
C PHE A 7 -22.84 -11.07 -15.03
N LYS A 8 -23.59 -12.14 -15.25
CA LYS A 8 -23.16 -13.48 -14.85
C LYS A 8 -21.87 -13.86 -15.57
N LEU A 9 -20.95 -14.48 -14.83
CA LEU A 9 -19.71 -15.00 -15.39
C LEU A 9 -20.03 -16.06 -16.46
N THR A 10 -19.69 -15.75 -17.72
CA THR A 10 -19.72 -16.69 -18.84
C THR A 10 -18.41 -16.63 -19.62
N LYS A 11 -18.15 -17.65 -20.45
CA LYS A 11 -16.97 -17.67 -21.32
C LYS A 11 -16.98 -16.50 -22.31
N GLU A 12 -18.16 -16.10 -22.78
CA GLU A 12 -18.36 -15.00 -23.72
C GLU A 12 -18.01 -13.67 -23.06
N LEU A 13 -18.61 -13.36 -21.89
CA LEU A 13 -18.34 -12.11 -21.15
C LEU A 13 -16.86 -11.98 -20.79
N PHE A 14 -16.25 -13.09 -20.35
CA PHE A 14 -14.84 -13.14 -20.02
C PHE A 14 -13.97 -12.93 -21.28
N GLY A 15 -14.32 -13.61 -22.38
CA GLY A 15 -13.63 -13.54 -23.67
C GLY A 15 -13.64 -12.15 -24.32
N GLU A 16 -14.68 -11.33 -24.10
CA GLU A 16 -14.75 -9.94 -24.60
C GLU A 16 -13.59 -9.05 -24.11
N ARG A 17 -12.96 -9.41 -23.00
CA ARG A 17 -11.85 -8.65 -22.40
C ARG A 17 -10.48 -9.25 -22.70
N VAL A 18 -10.40 -10.48 -23.20
CA VAL A 18 -9.11 -11.13 -23.46
C VAL A 18 -8.36 -10.39 -24.57
N LYS A 19 -7.07 -10.13 -24.34
CA LYS A 19 -6.13 -9.66 -25.37
C LYS A 19 -4.89 -10.53 -25.35
N ASP A 20 -4.42 -10.92 -26.53
CA ASP A 20 -3.24 -11.78 -26.70
C ASP A 20 -3.29 -13.04 -25.83
N ASN A 21 -4.49 -13.63 -25.73
CA ASN A 21 -4.81 -14.80 -24.89
C ASN A 21 -4.68 -14.59 -23.37
N VAL A 22 -4.49 -13.35 -22.89
CA VAL A 22 -4.37 -13.02 -21.47
C VAL A 22 -5.48 -12.09 -21.01
N ILE A 23 -5.94 -12.30 -19.78
CA ILE A 23 -6.84 -11.40 -19.05
C ILE A 23 -6.31 -11.16 -17.63
N ILE A 24 -6.45 -9.93 -17.17
CA ILE A 24 -6.02 -9.48 -15.86
C ILE A 24 -7.27 -9.29 -14.99
N VAL A 25 -7.32 -10.00 -13.87
CA VAL A 25 -8.50 -10.07 -13.03
C VAL A 25 -8.15 -9.71 -11.59
N THR A 26 -9.00 -8.86 -11.01
CA THR A 26 -9.06 -8.63 -9.57
C THR A 26 -10.51 -8.79 -9.11
N PHE A 27 -10.73 -8.79 -7.80
CA PHE A 27 -12.04 -9.02 -7.21
C PHE A 27 -12.13 -8.40 -5.82
N GLY A 28 -13.32 -7.97 -5.42
CA GLY A 28 -13.52 -7.38 -4.11
C GLY A 28 -14.98 -7.07 -3.80
N ASN A 29 -15.20 -6.46 -2.65
CA ASN A 29 -16.49 -5.91 -2.25
C ASN A 29 -16.46 -4.37 -2.28
N TYR A 30 -17.60 -3.74 -2.01
CA TYR A 30 -17.74 -2.28 -2.05
C TYR A 30 -16.78 -1.53 -1.11
N ALA A 31 -16.31 -2.16 -0.01
CA ALA A 31 -15.38 -1.53 0.92
C ALA A 31 -14.00 -1.29 0.33
N PHE A 32 -13.63 -2.02 -0.74
CA PHE A 32 -12.36 -1.84 -1.45
C PHE A 32 -12.52 -1.10 -2.78
N MET A 33 -13.63 -0.36 -2.99
CA MET A 33 -13.87 0.40 -4.21
C MET A 33 -12.69 1.32 -4.59
N ASP A 34 -12.13 2.03 -3.62
CA ASP A 34 -10.99 2.94 -3.81
C ASP A 34 -9.71 2.21 -4.24
N PHE A 35 -9.44 1.04 -3.67
CA PHE A 35 -8.36 0.15 -4.12
C PHE A 35 -8.61 -0.38 -5.53
N ILE A 36 -9.84 -0.80 -5.87
CA ILE A 36 -10.20 -1.25 -7.22
C ILE A 36 -9.98 -0.11 -8.24
N LEU A 37 -10.43 1.11 -7.92
CA LEU A 37 -10.23 2.24 -8.82
C LEU A 37 -8.76 2.62 -8.97
N THR A 38 -7.97 2.48 -7.91
CA THR A 38 -6.50 2.60 -7.97
C THR A 38 -5.93 1.56 -8.93
N TRP A 39 -6.27 0.29 -8.75
CA TRP A 39 -5.83 -0.81 -9.60
C TRP A 39 -6.19 -0.62 -11.08
N VAL A 40 -7.45 -0.24 -11.35
CA VAL A 40 -7.93 0.06 -12.71
C VAL A 40 -7.12 1.19 -13.31
N LYS A 41 -6.95 2.30 -12.58
CA LYS A 41 -6.22 3.47 -13.06
C LYS A 41 -4.80 3.12 -13.50
N HIS A 42 -4.06 2.39 -12.66
CA HIS A 42 -2.67 2.01 -12.96
C HIS A 42 -2.57 1.14 -14.20
N LEU A 43 -3.47 0.16 -14.37
CA LEU A 43 -3.49 -0.66 -15.59
C LEU A 43 -3.88 0.15 -16.83
N THR A 44 -4.86 1.04 -16.73
CA THR A 44 -5.25 1.89 -17.86
C THR A 44 -4.18 2.90 -18.25
N ASP A 45 -3.44 3.45 -17.29
CA ASP A 45 -2.28 4.34 -17.54
C ASP A 45 -1.13 3.59 -18.23
N LEU A 46 -1.10 2.26 -18.13
CA LEU A 46 -0.18 1.35 -18.82
C LEU A 46 -0.74 0.82 -20.16
N ASP A 47 -1.84 1.40 -20.65
CA ASP A 47 -2.56 0.98 -21.87
C ASP A 47 -3.10 -0.46 -21.83
N LEU A 48 -3.27 -1.03 -20.63
CA LEU A 48 -3.86 -2.36 -20.44
C LEU A 48 -5.37 -2.25 -20.29
N SER A 49 -6.09 -2.79 -21.26
CA SER A 49 -7.56 -2.80 -21.26
C SER A 49 -8.16 -4.20 -21.14
N ASN A 50 -7.32 -5.25 -21.08
CA ASN A 50 -7.74 -6.63 -20.87
C ASN A 50 -7.99 -6.93 -19.39
N ILE A 51 -8.74 -6.03 -18.75
CA ILE A 51 -9.05 -6.04 -17.34
C ILE A 51 -10.50 -6.46 -17.11
N LEU A 52 -10.75 -7.17 -16.01
CA LEU A 52 -12.09 -7.52 -15.56
C LEU A 52 -12.14 -7.61 -14.04
N VAL A 53 -13.15 -7.00 -13.43
CA VAL A 53 -13.34 -7.00 -11.97
C VAL A 53 -14.48 -7.94 -11.57
N GLY A 54 -14.21 -8.86 -10.65
CA GLY A 54 -15.25 -9.66 -9.99
C GLY A 54 -15.87 -8.89 -8.83
N ALA A 55 -17.14 -8.51 -8.95
CA ALA A 55 -17.86 -7.88 -7.86
C ALA A 55 -18.47 -8.95 -6.92
N MET A 56 -18.09 -8.89 -5.65
CA MET A 56 -18.59 -9.82 -4.62
C MET A 56 -19.96 -9.41 -4.06
N ASP A 57 -20.43 -8.20 -4.37
CA ASP A 57 -21.72 -7.65 -3.99
C ASP A 57 -22.30 -6.72 -5.07
N THR A 58 -23.63 -6.57 -5.08
CA THR A 58 -24.35 -5.79 -6.09
C THR A 58 -24.04 -4.29 -6.04
N LYS A 59 -23.70 -3.74 -4.87
CA LYS A 59 -23.41 -2.32 -4.72
C LYS A 59 -22.09 -1.97 -5.43
N LEU A 60 -21.08 -2.82 -5.31
CA LEU A 60 -19.84 -2.69 -6.07
C LEU A 60 -20.10 -2.83 -7.57
N LEU A 61 -20.86 -3.85 -7.97
CA LEU A 61 -21.20 -4.08 -9.38
C LEU A 61 -21.83 -2.85 -10.04
N GLU A 62 -22.88 -2.29 -9.42
CA GLU A 62 -23.57 -1.10 -9.91
C GLU A 62 -22.62 0.09 -10.02
N ALA A 63 -21.82 0.33 -8.99
CA ALA A 63 -20.94 1.48 -8.94
C ALA A 63 -19.78 1.38 -9.94
N LEU A 64 -19.22 0.19 -10.18
CA LEU A 64 -18.20 -0.04 -11.21
C LEU A 64 -18.79 0.10 -12.62
N TYR A 65 -19.98 -0.45 -12.86
CA TYR A 65 -20.69 -0.31 -14.14
C TYR A 65 -20.88 1.17 -14.50
N TRP A 66 -21.39 1.99 -13.58
CA TRP A 66 -21.61 3.42 -13.83
C TRP A 66 -20.32 4.23 -13.99
N LYS A 67 -19.19 3.71 -13.50
CA LYS A 67 -17.86 4.28 -13.72
C LYS A 67 -17.19 3.79 -15.02
N GLY A 68 -17.85 2.91 -15.78
CA GLY A 68 -17.31 2.36 -17.02
C GLY A 68 -16.23 1.30 -16.79
N VAL A 69 -16.11 0.75 -15.58
CA VAL A 69 -15.16 -0.31 -15.25
C VAL A 69 -15.75 -1.67 -15.66
N PRO A 70 -15.04 -2.49 -16.45
CA PRO A 70 -15.48 -3.85 -16.79
C PRO A 70 -15.69 -4.70 -15.52
N VAL A 71 -16.90 -5.19 -15.32
CA VAL A 71 -17.30 -5.90 -14.09
C VAL A 71 -18.24 -7.06 -14.38
N PHE A 72 -18.16 -8.11 -13.59
CA PHE A 72 -19.11 -9.23 -13.56
C PHE A 72 -19.55 -9.53 -12.13
N ASP A 73 -20.70 -10.18 -11.99
CA ASP A 73 -21.24 -10.63 -10.70
C ASP A 73 -20.61 -11.98 -10.32
N MET A 74 -19.95 -12.05 -9.17
CA MET A 74 -19.44 -13.31 -8.63
C MET A 74 -20.53 -14.18 -8.00
N GLY A 75 -21.71 -13.62 -7.70
CA GLY A 75 -22.82 -14.35 -7.07
C GLY A 75 -22.59 -14.71 -5.60
N SER A 76 -21.53 -14.18 -4.98
CA SER A 76 -21.12 -14.50 -3.61
C SER A 76 -21.94 -13.80 -2.51
N HIS A 77 -22.63 -12.71 -2.86
CA HIS A 77 -23.45 -11.87 -1.97
C HIS A 77 -22.75 -11.52 -0.64
N MET A 78 -21.50 -11.07 -0.73
CA MET A 78 -20.66 -10.79 0.44
C MET A 78 -21.04 -9.48 1.13
N SER A 79 -20.56 -9.32 2.37
CA SER A 79 -20.70 -8.07 3.13
C SER A 79 -20.10 -6.89 2.37
N THR A 80 -20.73 -5.72 2.46
CA THR A 80 -20.25 -4.48 1.83
C THR A 80 -19.30 -3.67 2.72
N VAL A 81 -19.00 -4.17 3.93
CA VAL A 81 -18.02 -3.59 4.85
C VAL A 81 -16.71 -4.36 4.83
N ASP A 82 -15.62 -3.70 5.19
CA ASP A 82 -14.34 -4.35 5.41
C ASP A 82 -14.45 -5.27 6.64
N VAL A 83 -14.09 -6.54 6.44
CA VAL A 83 -14.19 -7.59 7.44
C VAL A 83 -12.87 -7.83 8.19
N GLY A 84 -11.79 -7.17 7.77
CA GLY A 84 -10.48 -7.30 8.36
C GLY A 84 -9.76 -8.60 7.99
N TRP A 85 -8.43 -8.50 7.90
CA TRP A 85 -7.55 -9.64 7.62
C TRP A 85 -7.66 -10.72 8.70
N GLY A 86 -7.66 -12.00 8.27
CA GLY A 86 -7.70 -13.16 9.16
C GLY A 86 -9.07 -13.47 9.78
N SER A 87 -10.13 -12.71 9.46
CA SER A 87 -11.48 -13.00 9.93
C SER A 87 -12.12 -14.21 9.22
N PRO A 88 -13.15 -14.86 9.79
CA PRO A 88 -13.87 -15.94 9.10
C PRO A 88 -14.45 -15.51 7.74
N THR A 89 -14.89 -14.25 7.63
CA THR A 89 -15.42 -13.70 6.37
C THR A 89 -14.30 -13.42 5.36
N PHE A 90 -13.10 -13.03 5.82
CA PHE A 90 -11.91 -12.95 4.97
C PHE A 90 -11.54 -14.32 4.38
N HIS A 91 -11.57 -15.40 5.19
CA HIS A 91 -11.39 -16.77 4.66
C HIS A 91 -12.48 -17.16 3.65
N LYS A 92 -13.71 -16.64 3.80
CA LYS A 92 -14.76 -16.81 2.78
C LYS A 92 -14.42 -16.07 1.48
N MET A 93 -13.89 -14.84 1.54
CA MET A 93 -13.45 -14.11 0.34
C MET A 93 -12.31 -14.84 -0.41
N GLY A 94 -11.32 -15.35 0.33
CA GLY A 94 -10.24 -16.16 -0.26
C GLY A 94 -10.76 -17.40 -1.00
N ARG A 95 -11.84 -18.01 -0.51
CA ARG A 95 -12.49 -19.14 -1.20
C ARG A 95 -13.13 -18.75 -2.53
N GLU A 96 -13.78 -17.59 -2.60
CA GLU A 96 -14.37 -17.09 -3.84
C GLU A 96 -13.30 -16.86 -4.93
N LYS A 97 -12.08 -16.45 -4.56
CA LYS A 97 -10.94 -16.38 -5.49
C LYS A 97 -10.63 -17.74 -6.11
N VAL A 98 -10.54 -18.79 -5.30
CA VAL A 98 -10.21 -20.13 -5.79
C VAL A 98 -11.33 -20.72 -6.64
N ILE A 99 -12.60 -20.50 -6.25
CA ILE A 99 -13.77 -20.88 -7.04
C ILE A 99 -13.76 -20.17 -8.40
N LEU A 100 -13.40 -18.88 -8.43
CA LEU A 100 -13.28 -18.12 -9.67
C LEU A 100 -12.19 -18.71 -10.57
N ILE A 101 -10.99 -18.97 -10.04
CA ILE A 101 -9.87 -19.56 -10.80
C ILE A 101 -10.30 -20.90 -11.42
N ASP A 102 -10.87 -21.82 -10.64
CA ASP A 102 -11.36 -23.11 -11.12
C ASP A 102 -12.44 -22.97 -12.20
N SER A 103 -13.30 -21.94 -12.09
CA SER A 103 -14.38 -21.69 -13.06
C SER A 103 -13.87 -21.15 -14.40
N VAL A 104 -12.81 -20.32 -14.41
CA VAL A 104 -12.36 -19.62 -15.62
C VAL A 104 -11.19 -20.29 -16.33
N LEU A 105 -10.36 -21.10 -15.64
CA LEU A 105 -9.29 -21.85 -16.31
C LEU A 105 -9.80 -22.77 -17.44
N PRO A 106 -10.97 -23.44 -17.32
CA PRO A 106 -11.58 -24.19 -18.41
C PRO A 106 -11.99 -23.35 -19.63
N PHE A 107 -12.07 -22.02 -19.52
CA PHE A 107 -12.36 -21.16 -20.67
C PHE A 107 -11.22 -21.17 -21.69
N GLY A 108 -10.00 -21.50 -21.27
CA GLY A 108 -8.84 -21.70 -22.15
C GLY A 108 -7.98 -20.47 -22.37
N TYR A 109 -8.14 -19.44 -21.54
CA TYR A 109 -7.31 -18.22 -21.55
C TYR A 109 -6.28 -18.24 -20.43
N GLU A 110 -5.18 -17.50 -20.58
CA GLU A 110 -4.25 -17.22 -19.48
C GLU A 110 -4.85 -16.18 -18.53
N LEU A 111 -4.72 -16.44 -17.24
CA LEU A 111 -5.29 -15.62 -16.17
C LEU A 111 -4.16 -15.00 -15.34
N LEU A 112 -4.07 -13.67 -15.32
CA LEU A 112 -3.30 -12.93 -14.31
C LEU A 112 -4.25 -12.49 -13.20
N MET A 113 -4.29 -13.27 -12.12
CA MET A 113 -5.13 -13.02 -10.95
C MET A 113 -4.34 -12.24 -9.90
N CYS A 114 -4.97 -11.25 -9.30
CA CYS A 114 -4.39 -10.50 -8.19
C CYS A 114 -5.40 -10.10 -7.13
N ASP A 115 -4.94 -9.92 -5.90
CA ASP A 115 -5.74 -9.34 -4.82
C ASP A 115 -6.01 -7.85 -5.12
N THR A 116 -7.04 -7.27 -4.51
CA THR A 116 -7.44 -5.87 -4.80
C THR A 116 -6.48 -4.85 -4.18
N ASP A 117 -5.73 -5.23 -3.15
CA ASP A 117 -4.82 -4.38 -2.39
C ASP A 117 -3.37 -4.43 -2.90
N MET A 118 -3.21 -4.66 -4.20
CA MET A 118 -1.95 -4.52 -4.93
C MET A 118 -2.06 -3.49 -6.05
N VAL A 119 -0.92 -2.96 -6.48
CA VAL A 119 -0.82 -1.95 -7.53
C VAL A 119 0.21 -2.40 -8.58
N TRP A 120 -0.14 -2.24 -9.86
CA TRP A 120 0.78 -2.43 -10.99
C TRP A 120 1.53 -1.13 -11.30
N LEU A 121 2.85 -1.18 -11.38
CA LEU A 121 3.71 -0.02 -11.66
C LEU A 121 4.33 -0.08 -13.07
N LYS A 122 4.33 -1.26 -13.68
CA LYS A 122 4.84 -1.52 -15.03
C LYS A 122 4.01 -2.64 -15.67
N ASN A 123 3.87 -2.63 -16.99
CA ASN A 123 3.14 -3.67 -17.72
C ASN A 123 3.78 -5.06 -17.47
N PRO A 124 3.09 -6.00 -16.81
CA PRO A 124 3.68 -7.29 -16.42
C PRO A 124 3.70 -8.31 -17.55
N LEU A 125 2.87 -8.14 -18.59
CA LEU A 125 2.67 -9.17 -19.62
C LEU A 125 3.97 -9.54 -20.35
N PRO A 126 4.84 -8.60 -20.76
CA PRO A 126 6.14 -8.93 -21.36
C PRO A 126 7.06 -9.71 -20.42
N TYR A 127 7.01 -9.44 -19.11
CA TYR A 127 7.82 -10.17 -18.12
C TYR A 127 7.36 -11.62 -18.01
N LEU A 128 6.04 -11.84 -17.89
CA LEU A 128 5.44 -13.17 -17.77
C LEU A 128 5.67 -14.01 -19.04
N ALA A 129 5.66 -13.37 -20.21
CA ALA A 129 5.91 -14.02 -21.50
C ALA A 129 7.34 -14.58 -21.66
N ARG A 130 8.30 -14.17 -20.81
CA ARG A 130 9.67 -14.74 -20.80
C ARG A 130 9.70 -16.21 -20.36
N TYR A 131 8.66 -16.69 -19.69
CA TYR A 131 8.57 -18.04 -19.13
C TYR A 131 7.40 -18.81 -19.76
N PRO A 132 7.43 -19.11 -21.07
CA PRO A 132 6.30 -19.76 -21.77
C PRO A 132 5.98 -21.16 -21.25
N ASP A 133 6.97 -21.85 -20.66
CA ASP A 133 6.83 -23.19 -20.11
C ASP A 133 6.18 -23.25 -18.72
N ALA A 134 6.02 -22.12 -18.02
CA ALA A 134 5.42 -22.14 -16.69
C ALA A 134 3.91 -22.48 -16.75
N ASP A 135 3.42 -23.34 -15.88
CA ASP A 135 1.99 -23.49 -15.66
C ASP A 135 1.47 -22.37 -14.75
N VAL A 136 2.27 -22.00 -13.75
CA VAL A 136 1.97 -20.96 -12.76
C VAL A 136 3.22 -20.11 -12.48
N LEU A 137 3.05 -18.78 -12.47
CA LEU A 137 4.01 -17.86 -11.87
C LEU A 137 3.38 -17.21 -10.64
N THR A 138 4.11 -17.16 -9.54
CA THR A 138 3.59 -16.77 -8.22
C THR A 138 4.51 -15.78 -7.52
N SER A 139 3.97 -14.73 -6.91
CA SER A 139 4.72 -13.92 -5.96
C SER A 139 5.04 -14.67 -4.67
N SER A 140 5.94 -14.15 -3.83
CA SER A 140 6.26 -14.71 -2.53
C SER A 140 6.25 -13.66 -1.41
N ASP A 141 6.05 -14.12 -0.18
CA ASP A 141 6.29 -13.33 1.04
C ASP A 141 7.78 -13.34 1.43
N GLN A 142 8.66 -13.50 0.45
CA GLN A 142 10.11 -13.45 0.63
C GLN A 142 10.55 -12.01 0.93
N VAL A 143 11.41 -11.86 1.93
CA VAL A 143 11.95 -10.56 2.37
C VAL A 143 13.47 -10.47 2.24
N VAL A 144 14.14 -11.58 1.92
CA VAL A 144 15.57 -11.65 1.63
C VAL A 144 15.71 -11.90 0.13
N PRO A 145 16.37 -11.02 -0.65
CA PRO A 145 16.50 -11.23 -2.08
C PRO A 145 17.29 -12.53 -2.35
N THR A 146 16.75 -13.40 -3.20
CA THR A 146 17.50 -14.57 -3.67
C THR A 146 18.27 -14.26 -4.96
N VAL A 147 17.85 -13.22 -5.67
CA VAL A 147 18.47 -12.69 -6.89
C VAL A 147 18.64 -11.17 -6.77
N VAL A 148 19.59 -10.62 -7.53
CA VAL A 148 19.89 -9.17 -7.56
C VAL A 148 19.49 -8.51 -8.88
N ASP A 149 18.94 -9.28 -9.81
CA ASP A 149 18.46 -8.85 -11.11
C ASP A 149 16.94 -9.11 -11.24
N ASP A 150 16.44 -9.22 -12.47
CA ASP A 150 15.02 -9.44 -12.77
C ASP A 150 14.67 -10.92 -13.08
N SER A 151 15.57 -11.87 -12.82
CA SER A 151 15.30 -13.31 -12.95
C SER A 151 14.29 -13.79 -11.90
N LEU A 152 13.73 -15.00 -12.07
CA LEU A 152 12.87 -15.60 -11.03
C LEU A 152 13.68 -15.82 -9.74
N ASP A 153 13.01 -15.76 -8.59
CA ASP A 153 13.64 -16.11 -7.32
C ASP A 153 14.16 -17.56 -7.37
N ILE A 154 15.35 -17.79 -6.79
CA ILE A 154 15.94 -19.12 -6.64
C ILE A 154 15.10 -19.90 -5.63
N TRP A 155 14.21 -20.74 -6.15
CA TRP A 155 13.18 -21.42 -5.35
C TRP A 155 13.71 -22.23 -4.17
N GLN A 156 14.94 -22.76 -4.25
CA GLN A 156 15.60 -23.47 -3.15
C GLN A 156 15.98 -22.55 -1.98
N GLN A 157 16.11 -21.25 -2.22
CA GLN A 157 16.48 -20.24 -1.23
C GLN A 157 15.26 -19.46 -0.71
N VAL A 158 14.09 -19.61 -1.34
CA VAL A 158 12.86 -18.97 -0.91
C VAL A 158 12.36 -19.65 0.37
N SER A 159 12.36 -18.90 1.48
CA SER A 159 11.86 -19.35 2.77
C SER A 159 10.45 -18.82 3.07
N GLY A 160 10.06 -17.70 2.47
CA GLY A 160 8.73 -17.12 2.57
C GLY A 160 7.65 -18.01 1.94
N ALA A 161 6.38 -17.80 2.33
CA ALA A 161 5.25 -18.46 1.68
C ALA A 161 5.14 -18.02 0.21
N TYR A 162 4.63 -18.89 -0.66
CA TYR A 162 4.20 -18.47 -2.00
C TYR A 162 2.93 -17.65 -1.82
N ASN A 163 3.03 -16.35 -2.07
CA ASN A 163 2.01 -15.36 -1.78
C ASN A 163 1.01 -15.33 -2.93
N ILE A 164 -0.25 -15.67 -2.63
CA ILE A 164 -1.33 -15.83 -3.63
C ILE A 164 -2.03 -14.52 -4.04
N GLY A 165 -1.37 -13.38 -3.84
CA GLY A 165 -1.88 -12.07 -4.22
C GLY A 165 -1.46 -11.61 -5.62
N ILE A 166 -0.47 -12.25 -6.25
CA ILE A 166 -0.09 -12.03 -7.65
C ILE A 166 0.26 -13.36 -8.30
N PHE A 167 -0.64 -13.88 -9.13
CA PHE A 167 -0.55 -15.21 -9.72
C PHE A 167 -0.94 -15.21 -11.19
N HIS A 168 -0.03 -15.65 -12.05
CA HIS A 168 -0.32 -15.94 -13.45
C HIS A 168 -0.56 -17.44 -13.62
N TRP A 169 -1.60 -17.79 -14.35
CA TRP A 169 -1.99 -19.16 -14.64
C TRP A 169 -2.11 -19.37 -16.14
N ARG A 170 -1.50 -20.44 -16.63
CA ARG A 170 -1.82 -21.00 -17.95
C ARG A 170 -2.90 -22.09 -17.81
N PRO A 171 -3.82 -22.22 -18.77
CA PRO A 171 -4.93 -23.17 -18.69
C PRO A 171 -4.48 -24.60 -19.07
N SER A 172 -3.34 -25.06 -18.52
CA SER A 172 -2.86 -26.43 -18.70
C SER A 172 -3.70 -27.42 -17.91
N GLU A 173 -3.63 -28.69 -18.28
CA GLU A 173 -4.35 -29.74 -17.55
C GLU A 173 -3.85 -29.87 -16.11
N SER A 174 -2.58 -29.61 -15.85
CA SER A 174 -2.01 -29.62 -14.50
C SER A 174 -2.51 -28.44 -13.67
N ALA A 175 -2.54 -27.23 -14.24
CA ALA A 175 -3.07 -26.04 -13.57
C ALA A 175 -4.56 -26.21 -13.21
N LYS A 176 -5.38 -26.75 -14.12
CA LYS A 176 -6.80 -27.05 -13.85
C LYS A 176 -6.98 -28.07 -12.73
N LYS A 177 -6.17 -29.13 -12.70
CA LYS A 177 -6.20 -30.13 -11.62
C LYS A 177 -5.84 -29.52 -10.27
N LEU A 178 -4.80 -28.70 -10.23
CA LEU A 178 -4.39 -27.98 -9.02
C LEU A 178 -5.51 -27.05 -8.51
N ALA A 179 -6.08 -26.23 -9.39
CA ALA A 179 -7.16 -25.30 -9.02
C ALA A 179 -8.37 -26.05 -8.44
N LYS A 180 -8.74 -27.18 -9.06
CA LYS A 180 -9.82 -28.04 -8.58
C LYS A 180 -9.51 -28.65 -7.20
N GLU A 181 -8.33 -29.24 -7.02
CA GLU A 181 -7.94 -29.84 -5.73
C GLU A 181 -7.87 -28.79 -4.63
N TRP A 182 -7.31 -27.61 -4.94
CA TRP A 182 -7.25 -26.50 -4.01
C TRP A 182 -8.63 -26.04 -3.59
N LYS A 183 -9.56 -25.88 -4.54
CA LYS A 183 -10.97 -25.58 -4.26
C LYS A 183 -11.61 -26.65 -3.37
N ASP A 184 -11.41 -27.93 -3.69
CA ASP A 184 -12.03 -29.05 -2.95
C ASP A 184 -11.54 -29.08 -1.49
N ILE A 185 -10.25 -28.79 -1.23
CA ILE A 185 -9.71 -28.66 0.14
C ILE A 185 -10.39 -27.52 0.91
N LEU A 186 -10.53 -26.34 0.30
CA LEU A 186 -11.11 -25.18 0.98
C LEU A 186 -12.63 -25.30 1.19
N ILE A 187 -13.33 -26.06 0.35
CA ILE A 187 -14.74 -26.38 0.56
C ILE A 187 -14.90 -27.41 1.69
N ALA A 188 -13.97 -28.36 1.81
CA ALA A 188 -14.02 -29.41 2.82
C ALA A 188 -13.76 -28.89 4.25
N ASP A 189 -12.92 -27.87 4.42
CA ASP A 189 -12.62 -27.27 5.72
C ASP A 189 -12.57 -25.73 5.65
N ASP A 190 -13.52 -25.09 6.33
CA ASP A 190 -13.67 -23.63 6.34
C ASP A 190 -12.61 -22.90 7.19
N LYS A 191 -11.78 -23.65 7.93
CA LYS A 191 -10.66 -23.13 8.72
C LYS A 191 -9.37 -23.04 7.93
N VAL A 192 -9.28 -23.73 6.79
CA VAL A 192 -8.09 -23.68 5.95
C VAL A 192 -8.03 -22.33 5.26
N TRP A 193 -6.96 -21.59 5.52
CA TRP A 193 -6.66 -20.37 4.80
C TRP A 193 -6.20 -20.70 3.37
N ASP A 194 -6.71 -19.98 2.36
CA ASP A 194 -6.46 -20.22 0.94
C ASP A 194 -4.97 -20.27 0.61
N GLN A 195 -4.17 -19.33 1.11
CA GLN A 195 -2.71 -19.32 0.92
C GLN A 195 -2.03 -20.57 1.50
N ASN A 196 -2.45 -21.01 2.69
CA ASN A 196 -1.89 -22.20 3.32
C ASN A 196 -2.25 -23.45 2.52
N GLY A 197 -3.52 -23.58 2.08
CA GLY A 197 -3.96 -24.69 1.24
C GLY A 197 -3.16 -24.77 -0.07
N PHE A 198 -2.92 -23.63 -0.74
CA PHE A 198 -2.10 -23.60 -1.94
C PHE A 198 -0.66 -24.07 -1.67
N ASN A 199 -0.01 -23.52 -0.63
CA ASN A 199 1.36 -23.85 -0.30
C ASN A 199 1.50 -25.32 0.12
N GLU A 200 0.53 -25.88 0.85
CA GLU A 200 0.53 -27.29 1.25
C GLU A 200 0.52 -28.21 0.03
N ILE A 201 -0.35 -27.94 -0.96
CA ILE A 201 -0.46 -28.76 -2.17
C ILE A 201 0.78 -28.62 -3.05
N VAL A 202 1.21 -27.39 -3.33
CA VAL A 202 2.31 -27.13 -4.27
C VAL A 202 3.64 -27.61 -3.72
N ARG A 203 3.86 -27.51 -2.40
CA ARG A 203 5.13 -27.87 -1.76
C ARG A 203 5.22 -29.34 -1.34
N ARG A 204 4.23 -30.20 -1.62
CA ARG A 204 4.30 -31.65 -1.33
C ARG A 204 5.57 -32.28 -1.86
N GLN A 205 5.92 -31.92 -3.10
CA GLN A 205 7.17 -32.30 -3.74
C GLN A 205 7.64 -31.14 -4.61
N LEU A 206 8.83 -30.62 -4.31
CA LEU A 206 9.50 -29.59 -5.09
C LEU A 206 10.71 -30.17 -5.83
N GLY A 207 10.94 -29.64 -7.02
CA GLY A 207 12.02 -30.06 -7.91
C GLY A 207 11.70 -31.30 -8.74
N PRO A 208 12.59 -31.65 -9.69
CA PRO A 208 13.82 -30.93 -10.03
C PRO A 208 13.56 -29.60 -10.76
N SER A 209 14.62 -28.87 -11.10
CA SER A 209 14.50 -27.76 -12.07
C SER A 209 14.00 -28.30 -13.41
N VAL A 210 13.22 -27.49 -14.14
CA VAL A 210 12.65 -27.87 -15.44
C VAL A 210 13.76 -27.97 -16.50
N ASP A 211 14.67 -27.00 -16.55
CA ASP A 211 15.71 -26.89 -17.58
C ASP A 211 17.06 -26.38 -17.05
N GLY A 212 17.22 -26.19 -15.74
CA GLY A 212 18.46 -25.77 -15.07
C GLY A 212 18.68 -24.26 -15.00
N ASP A 213 18.29 -23.52 -16.04
CA ASP A 213 18.67 -22.10 -16.22
C ASP A 213 17.49 -21.13 -16.13
N SER A 214 16.24 -21.56 -16.37
CA SER A 214 15.08 -20.65 -16.40
C SER A 214 14.59 -20.17 -15.03
N GLY A 215 15.02 -20.83 -13.94
CA GLY A 215 14.46 -20.66 -12.60
C GLY A 215 13.13 -21.41 -12.38
N LEU A 216 12.58 -22.07 -13.42
CA LEU A 216 11.39 -22.91 -13.29
C LEU A 216 11.72 -24.25 -12.60
N PHE A 217 10.76 -24.74 -11.83
CA PHE A 217 10.86 -26.02 -11.12
C PHE A 217 9.55 -26.80 -11.18
N TYR A 218 9.67 -28.12 -11.05
CA TYR A 218 8.52 -28.99 -10.88
C TYR A 218 7.97 -28.90 -9.45
N ALA A 219 6.65 -28.83 -9.33
CA ALA A 219 5.90 -28.81 -8.10
C ALA A 219 4.65 -29.69 -8.24
N TYR A 220 3.82 -29.79 -7.19
CA TYR A 220 2.58 -30.58 -7.22
C TYR A 220 2.82 -32.02 -7.72
N ASP A 221 3.65 -32.74 -6.96
CA ASP A 221 4.02 -34.14 -7.24
C ASP A 221 4.64 -34.34 -8.64
N GLY A 222 5.38 -33.33 -9.12
CA GLY A 222 6.07 -33.35 -10.41
C GLY A 222 5.18 -32.98 -11.62
N ASN A 223 3.93 -32.59 -11.40
CA ASN A 223 2.97 -32.36 -12.49
C ASN A 223 2.89 -30.90 -12.94
N LEU A 224 3.36 -29.95 -12.12
CA LEU A 224 3.19 -28.52 -12.35
C LEU A 224 4.55 -27.84 -12.50
N LYS A 225 4.71 -27.02 -13.53
CA LYS A 225 5.88 -26.17 -13.70
C LYS A 225 5.61 -24.80 -13.07
N VAL A 226 6.41 -24.42 -12.07
CA VAL A 226 6.22 -23.20 -11.29
C VAL A 226 7.44 -22.30 -11.40
N GLY A 227 7.21 -21.00 -11.40
CA GLY A 227 8.23 -19.97 -11.19
C GLY A 227 7.83 -19.00 -10.09
N ILE A 228 8.80 -18.51 -9.32
CA ILE A 228 8.55 -17.54 -8.24
C ILE A 228 9.00 -16.17 -8.72
N LEU A 229 8.08 -15.23 -8.78
CA LEU A 229 8.33 -13.85 -9.15
C LEU A 229 9.25 -13.20 -8.09
N PRO A 230 10.33 -12.52 -8.50
CA PRO A 230 11.33 -12.02 -7.57
C PRO A 230 10.78 -10.90 -6.69
N ALA A 231 10.97 -11.03 -5.38
CA ALA A 231 10.48 -10.06 -4.39
C ALA A 231 11.07 -8.64 -4.55
N SER A 232 12.16 -8.50 -5.30
CA SER A 232 12.81 -7.22 -5.61
C SER A 232 12.01 -6.32 -6.55
N ILE A 233 11.15 -6.90 -7.41
CA ILE A 233 10.35 -6.17 -8.41
C ILE A 233 8.87 -6.55 -8.42
N PHE A 234 8.49 -7.68 -7.84
CA PHE A 234 7.10 -7.99 -7.45
C PHE A 234 7.00 -7.84 -5.93
N CYS A 235 7.04 -6.59 -5.49
CA CYS A 235 7.35 -6.24 -4.11
C CYS A 235 6.18 -6.51 -3.17
N SER A 236 6.49 -7.05 -2.00
CA SER A 236 5.68 -6.90 -0.80
C SER A 236 5.81 -5.50 -0.21
N GLY A 237 4.98 -5.16 0.78
CA GLY A 237 5.10 -3.90 1.49
C GLY A 237 6.41 -3.74 2.24
N HIS A 238 6.96 -4.83 2.78
CA HIS A 238 8.25 -4.78 3.46
C HIS A 238 9.39 -4.48 2.48
N THR A 239 9.45 -5.21 1.37
CA THR A 239 10.50 -5.06 0.36
C THR A 239 10.43 -3.70 -0.38
N TYR A 240 9.23 -3.13 -0.56
CA TYR A 240 9.05 -1.83 -1.17
C TYR A 240 9.27 -0.64 -0.22
N PHE A 241 8.61 -0.63 0.94
CA PHE A 241 8.57 0.57 1.81
C PHE A 241 9.62 0.58 2.91
N VAL A 242 9.99 -0.59 3.44
CA VAL A 242 10.97 -0.69 4.54
C VAL A 242 12.38 -0.84 3.97
N GLN A 243 12.54 -1.78 3.04
CA GLN A 243 13.85 -2.05 2.44
C GLN A 243 14.15 -1.14 1.24
N ALA A 244 13.14 -0.67 0.51
CA ALA A 244 13.31 -0.03 -0.80
C ALA A 244 14.24 -0.86 -1.71
N MET A 245 14.02 -2.18 -1.74
CA MET A 245 14.93 -3.17 -2.33
C MET A 245 15.25 -2.84 -3.80
N TYR A 246 14.22 -2.50 -4.58
CA TYR A 246 14.35 -2.08 -5.97
C TYR A 246 15.31 -0.89 -6.15
N GLN A 247 15.28 0.10 -5.25
CA GLN A 247 16.19 1.26 -5.32
C GLN A 247 17.63 0.85 -5.04
N GLN A 248 17.84 -0.06 -4.09
CA GLN A 248 19.18 -0.53 -3.74
C GLN A 248 19.79 -1.39 -4.84
N LEU A 249 18.97 -2.19 -5.52
CA LEU A 249 19.36 -3.04 -6.64
C LEU A 249 19.31 -2.32 -8.00
N ARG A 250 18.82 -1.08 -8.04
CA ARG A 250 18.62 -0.28 -9.27
C ARG A 250 17.69 -0.96 -10.28
N LEU A 251 16.62 -1.55 -9.78
CA LEU A 251 15.58 -2.21 -10.54
C LEU A 251 14.31 -1.35 -10.60
N GLU A 252 13.44 -1.65 -11.56
CA GLU A 252 12.12 -1.05 -11.67
C GLU A 252 11.06 -2.07 -11.24
N PRO A 253 10.23 -1.74 -10.22
CA PRO A 253 9.20 -2.66 -9.76
C PRO A 253 8.07 -2.79 -10.78
N TYR A 254 7.57 -4.00 -10.95
CA TYR A 254 6.37 -4.32 -11.72
C TYR A 254 5.11 -4.18 -10.88
N ALA A 255 5.18 -4.59 -9.62
CA ALA A 255 4.03 -4.64 -8.75
C ALA A 255 4.41 -4.33 -7.31
N LEU A 256 3.42 -3.85 -6.57
CA LEU A 256 3.46 -3.62 -5.14
C LEU A 256 2.22 -4.24 -4.51
N HIS A 257 2.39 -5.30 -3.74
CA HIS A 257 1.33 -5.90 -2.94
C HIS A 257 1.42 -5.39 -1.51
N THR A 258 0.30 -4.87 -0.96
CA THR A 258 0.28 -4.37 0.41
C THR A 258 0.17 -5.50 1.45
N THR A 259 1.21 -6.35 1.51
CA THR A 259 1.52 -7.28 2.61
C THR A 259 2.63 -6.74 3.52
N PHE A 260 2.68 -7.19 4.77
CA PHE A 260 3.58 -6.66 5.82
C PHE A 260 3.28 -5.21 6.26
N GLN A 261 1.99 -4.84 6.39
CA GLN A 261 1.52 -3.54 6.89
C GLN A 261 0.73 -3.67 8.18
N TYR A 262 0.81 -2.63 9.00
CA TYR A 262 -0.02 -2.44 10.18
C TYR A 262 -1.29 -1.65 9.84
N ALA A 263 -2.15 -1.45 10.84
CA ALA A 263 -3.35 -0.61 10.73
C ALA A 263 -4.39 -1.05 9.67
N GLY A 264 -4.38 -2.32 9.25
CA GLY A 264 -5.38 -2.88 8.34
C GLY A 264 -5.51 -2.10 7.03
N THR A 265 -6.74 -1.97 6.51
CA THR A 265 -7.02 -1.29 5.24
C THR A 265 -6.62 0.19 5.25
N GLU A 266 -6.79 0.87 6.38
CA GLU A 266 -6.34 2.26 6.54
C GLU A 266 -4.82 2.40 6.42
N GLY A 267 -4.06 1.48 7.02
CA GLY A 267 -2.61 1.45 6.90
C GLY A 267 -2.14 1.11 5.48
N LYS A 268 -2.78 0.15 4.82
CA LYS A 268 -2.51 -0.18 3.40
C LYS A 268 -2.72 1.03 2.49
N ARG A 269 -3.83 1.76 2.68
CA ARG A 269 -4.10 2.99 1.93
C ARG A 269 -3.05 4.06 2.20
N HIS A 270 -2.71 4.27 3.47
CA HIS A 270 -1.69 5.25 3.85
C HIS A 270 -0.33 4.92 3.24
N ARG A 271 0.04 3.64 3.17
CA ARG A 271 1.28 3.18 2.52
C ARG A 271 1.33 3.48 1.04
N LEU A 272 0.26 3.17 0.32
CA LEU A 272 0.17 3.49 -1.10
C LEU A 272 0.23 5.00 -1.34
N ARG A 273 -0.32 5.81 -0.43
CA ARG A 273 -0.18 7.27 -0.46
C ARG A 273 1.25 7.73 -0.16
N GLU A 274 1.92 7.17 0.83
CA GLU A 274 3.35 7.44 1.11
C GLU A 274 4.21 7.16 -0.15
N GLY A 275 3.90 6.08 -0.87
CA GLY A 275 4.51 5.76 -2.16
C GLY A 275 4.03 6.59 -3.36
N MET A 276 3.06 7.49 -3.17
CA MET A 276 2.37 8.28 -4.21
C MET A 276 1.74 7.45 -5.33
N VAL A 277 1.30 6.23 -5.01
CA VAL A 277 0.71 5.26 -5.95
C VAL A 277 -0.75 4.96 -5.66
N PHE A 278 -1.38 5.64 -4.69
CA PHE A 278 -2.82 5.56 -4.47
C PHE A 278 -3.58 6.56 -5.34
N PHE A 279 -4.73 6.17 -5.90
CA PHE A 279 -5.58 7.08 -6.68
C PHE A 279 -6.61 7.76 -5.78
N ASP A 280 -6.26 8.96 -5.32
CA ASP A 280 -7.15 9.79 -4.53
C ASP A 280 -7.98 10.77 -5.39
N PRO A 281 -9.21 11.10 -4.94
CA PRO A 281 -10.02 12.10 -5.62
C PRO A 281 -9.48 13.53 -5.37
N PRO A 282 -9.83 14.52 -6.20
CA PRO A 282 -9.29 15.88 -6.10
C PRO A 282 -9.45 16.54 -4.71
N GLU A 283 -10.54 16.22 -4.00
CA GLU A 283 -10.84 16.76 -2.66
C GLU A 283 -9.81 16.33 -1.61
N TYR A 284 -9.13 15.20 -1.82
CA TYR A 284 -8.05 14.76 -0.94
C TYR A 284 -6.88 15.77 -0.91
N TYR A 285 -6.62 16.40 -2.05
CA TYR A 285 -5.50 17.30 -2.29
C TYR A 285 -5.78 18.77 -2.00
N ASP A 286 -7.04 19.16 -1.79
CA ASP A 286 -7.44 20.53 -1.45
C ASP A 286 -8.40 20.54 -0.25
N ALA A 287 -7.84 20.27 0.93
CA ALA A 287 -8.60 20.27 2.17
C ALA A 287 -9.16 21.69 2.45
N PRO A 288 -10.43 21.83 2.89
CA PRO A 288 -11.06 23.15 3.07
C PRO A 288 -10.30 24.12 3.99
N GLY A 289 -9.70 23.63 5.07
CA GLY A 289 -8.87 24.43 5.99
C GLY A 289 -7.41 24.59 5.54
N GLY A 290 -7.01 23.97 4.43
CA GLY A 290 -5.63 23.85 4.00
C GLY A 290 -4.80 22.97 4.94
N PHE A 291 -3.48 23.16 4.85
CA PHE A 291 -2.48 22.26 5.41
C PHE A 291 -1.50 22.99 6.32
N VAL A 292 -1.01 22.28 7.33
CA VAL A 292 0.17 22.64 8.11
C VAL A 292 1.22 21.58 7.88
N SER A 293 2.47 22.00 7.68
CA SER A 293 3.64 21.12 7.62
C SER A 293 4.76 21.71 8.45
N PHE A 294 5.74 20.89 8.81
CA PHE A 294 6.93 21.38 9.50
C PHE A 294 8.18 20.60 9.11
N LYS A 295 9.33 21.25 9.28
CA LYS A 295 10.63 20.59 9.14
C LYS A 295 11.03 19.93 10.48
N PRO A 296 11.16 18.59 10.54
CA PRO A 296 11.59 17.93 11.77
C PRO A 296 13.05 18.29 12.10
N SER A 297 13.30 18.56 13.38
CA SER A 297 14.62 18.81 13.94
C SER A 297 15.10 17.54 14.62
N ILE A 298 16.08 16.86 14.03
CA ILE A 298 16.67 15.63 14.58
C ILE A 298 18.18 15.81 14.65
N PRO A 299 18.80 15.78 15.86
CA PRO A 299 20.25 15.79 15.99
C PRO A 299 20.88 14.63 15.20
N LYS A 300 21.92 14.91 14.42
CA LYS A 300 22.61 13.86 13.63
C LYS A 300 23.10 12.70 14.51
N SER A 301 23.51 13.00 15.74
CA SER A 301 23.92 11.99 16.73
C SER A 301 22.80 10.99 17.06
N MET A 302 21.54 11.43 17.09
CA MET A 302 20.39 10.55 17.30
C MET A 302 20.11 9.62 16.12
N LEU A 303 20.65 9.91 14.94
CA LEU A 303 20.53 9.06 13.76
C LEU A 303 21.75 8.15 13.57
N LEU A 304 22.95 8.70 13.74
CA LEU A 304 24.19 8.08 13.26
C LEU A 304 25.11 7.53 14.36
N ASP A 305 25.00 8.04 15.58
CA ASP A 305 25.92 7.65 16.65
C ASP A 305 25.40 6.41 17.40
N GLY A 306 26.34 5.61 17.90
CA GLY A 306 26.08 4.49 18.81
C GLY A 306 25.41 3.27 18.16
N ASN A 307 25.24 2.22 18.97
CA ASN A 307 24.56 1.00 18.55
C ASN A 307 23.05 1.20 18.44
N HIS A 308 22.44 0.51 17.47
CA HIS A 308 21.00 0.57 17.24
C HIS A 308 20.29 -0.41 18.17
N THR A 309 20.06 0.04 19.40
CA THR A 309 19.35 -0.71 20.44
C THR A 309 17.89 -0.28 20.56
N ILE A 310 17.09 -1.05 21.28
CA ILE A 310 15.70 -0.69 21.64
C ILE A 310 15.64 0.69 22.31
N GLU A 311 16.57 0.97 23.24
CA GLU A 311 16.65 2.26 23.94
C GLU A 311 16.94 3.42 22.97
N SER A 312 17.93 3.26 22.10
CA SER A 312 18.26 4.29 21.10
C SER A 312 17.11 4.52 20.11
N HIS A 313 16.36 3.47 19.76
CA HIS A 313 15.19 3.52 18.89
C HIS A 313 14.09 4.36 19.51
N PHE A 314 13.68 4.03 20.75
CA PHE A 314 12.64 4.79 21.43
C PHE A 314 13.09 6.21 21.75
N THR A 315 14.37 6.46 22.00
CA THR A 315 14.89 7.82 22.17
C THR A 315 14.67 8.65 20.89
N LEU A 316 15.01 8.10 19.72
CA LEU A 316 14.81 8.75 18.42
C LEU A 316 13.32 8.93 18.08
N VAL A 317 12.50 7.90 18.26
CA VAL A 317 11.06 7.95 17.97
C VAL A 317 10.37 8.97 18.89
N ASN A 318 10.63 8.93 20.20
CA ASN A 318 10.04 9.86 21.15
C ASN A 318 10.44 11.32 20.89
N HIS A 319 11.68 11.56 20.43
CA HIS A 319 12.12 12.90 20.05
C HIS A 319 11.27 13.49 18.89
N GLN A 320 10.98 12.66 17.88
CA GLN A 320 10.14 13.05 16.75
C GLN A 320 8.66 13.17 17.14
N MET A 321 8.14 12.23 17.94
CA MET A 321 6.76 12.25 18.41
C MET A 321 6.41 13.52 19.22
N LYS A 322 7.36 14.05 20.01
CA LYS A 322 7.15 15.33 20.72
C LYS A 322 6.90 16.50 19.76
N GLN A 323 7.64 16.55 18.64
CA GLN A 323 7.44 17.58 17.62
C GLN A 323 6.12 17.38 16.88
N ILE A 324 5.79 16.13 16.51
CA ILE A 324 4.50 15.79 15.88
C ILE A 324 3.34 16.17 16.80
N ARG A 325 3.45 15.94 18.11
CA ARG A 325 2.43 16.36 19.09
C ARG A 325 2.20 17.88 19.07
N SER A 326 3.27 18.68 19.03
CA SER A 326 3.15 20.13 18.88
C SER A 326 2.51 20.51 17.55
N ALA A 327 2.88 19.84 16.45
CA ALA A 327 2.31 20.09 15.13
C ALA A 327 0.81 19.72 15.07
N LEU A 328 0.39 18.64 15.71
CA LEU A 328 -1.02 18.25 15.85
C LEU A 328 -1.81 19.31 16.64
N ALA A 329 -1.23 19.85 17.71
CA ALA A 329 -1.85 20.95 18.45
C ALA A 329 -2.03 22.19 17.55
N ILE A 330 -0.99 22.62 16.82
CA ILE A 330 -1.10 23.74 15.86
C ILE A 330 -2.17 23.45 14.81
N ALA A 331 -2.17 22.24 14.22
CA ALA A 331 -3.14 21.85 13.20
C ALA A 331 -4.58 21.90 13.73
N SER A 332 -4.81 21.40 14.95
CA SER A 332 -6.10 21.48 15.65
C SER A 332 -6.53 22.93 15.90
N LEU A 333 -5.63 23.76 16.42
CA LEU A 333 -5.89 25.17 16.73
C LEU A 333 -6.22 26.01 15.50
N LEU A 334 -5.57 25.73 14.38
CA LEU A 334 -5.77 26.43 13.12
C LEU A 334 -6.85 25.78 12.23
N ASN A 335 -7.45 24.67 12.69
CA ASN A 335 -8.40 23.86 11.92
C ASN A 335 -7.86 23.46 10.53
N ARG A 336 -6.61 22.98 10.50
CA ARG A 336 -5.89 22.57 9.29
C ARG A 336 -5.50 21.10 9.33
N THR A 337 -5.28 20.53 8.15
CA THR A 337 -4.80 19.15 8.02
C THR A 337 -3.27 19.11 8.22
N LEU A 338 -2.75 18.23 9.07
CA LEU A 338 -1.32 18.07 9.27
C LEU A 338 -0.72 17.17 8.17
N VAL A 339 0.26 17.68 7.44
CA VAL A 339 1.18 16.85 6.65
C VAL A 339 2.22 16.28 7.62
N MET A 340 2.16 14.96 7.85
CA MET A 340 3.08 14.27 8.75
C MET A 340 4.52 14.37 8.21
N PRO A 341 5.55 14.52 9.05
CA PRO A 341 6.93 14.49 8.57
C PRO A 341 7.36 13.05 8.25
N PRO A 342 8.42 12.85 7.45
CA PRO A 342 9.07 11.54 7.39
C PRO A 342 9.60 11.16 8.79
N ILE A 343 9.35 9.93 9.21
CA ILE A 343 9.79 9.43 10.52
C ILE A 343 11.02 8.55 10.34
N TRP A 344 12.05 8.78 11.15
CA TRP A 344 13.23 7.94 11.20
C TRP A 344 13.10 6.88 12.28
N CYS A 345 13.34 5.63 11.91
CA CYS A 345 13.43 4.50 12.84
C CYS A 345 14.83 3.88 12.79
N ARG A 346 15.32 3.44 13.95
CA ARG A 346 16.53 2.61 14.02
C ARG A 346 16.24 1.13 13.87
N LEU A 347 15.02 0.68 14.15
CA LEU A 347 14.63 -0.73 14.18
C LEU A 347 13.35 -0.90 13.38
N ASP A 348 13.20 -2.07 12.78
CA ASP A 348 12.03 -2.54 12.07
C ASP A 348 10.87 -2.88 13.03
N ARG A 349 9.65 -3.00 12.51
CA ARG A 349 8.46 -3.42 13.27
C ARG A 349 7.85 -4.63 12.56
N LEU A 350 7.81 -5.78 13.25
CA LEU A 350 7.19 -7.03 12.78
C LEU A 350 6.35 -7.68 13.90
N TRP A 351 5.45 -8.59 13.54
CA TRP A 351 4.53 -9.27 14.49
C TRP A 351 5.20 -10.36 15.33
N PHE A 352 6.48 -10.60 15.13
CA PHE A 352 7.28 -11.61 15.82
C PHE A 352 8.61 -11.02 16.27
N GLY A 353 9.27 -11.64 17.25
CA GLY A 353 10.55 -11.17 17.76
C GLY A 353 11.65 -11.24 16.70
N HIS A 354 12.46 -10.17 16.58
CA HIS A 354 13.57 -10.06 15.64
C HIS A 354 14.72 -9.22 16.26
N PRO A 355 15.96 -9.32 15.77
CA PRO A 355 17.12 -8.62 16.36
C PRO A 355 17.19 -7.12 16.02
N GLY A 356 16.09 -6.49 15.63
CA GLY A 356 16.01 -5.09 15.21
C GLY A 356 15.85 -4.90 13.69
N THR A 357 16.44 -5.76 12.87
CA THR A 357 16.14 -5.94 11.43
C THR A 357 16.10 -7.42 11.11
N LEU A 358 15.50 -7.82 9.99
CA LEU A 358 15.50 -9.22 9.58
C LEU A 358 16.88 -9.62 9.05
N GLU A 359 17.38 -10.77 9.50
CA GLU A 359 18.64 -11.33 9.01
C GLU A 359 18.55 -11.59 7.50
N GLY A 360 19.58 -11.17 6.76
CA GLY A 360 19.61 -11.24 5.29
C GLY A 360 18.81 -10.16 4.55
N SER A 361 17.94 -9.40 5.23
CA SER A 361 17.22 -8.30 4.58
C SER A 361 18.16 -7.16 4.20
N MET A 362 17.72 -6.35 3.23
CA MET A 362 18.44 -5.13 2.81
C MET A 362 18.04 -3.91 3.65
N THR A 363 17.33 -4.07 4.77
CA THR A 363 16.90 -2.93 5.60
C THR A 363 18.11 -2.16 6.12
N ARG A 364 18.25 -0.90 5.70
CA ARG A 364 19.26 0.01 6.23
C ARG A 364 18.83 0.53 7.59
N GLN A 365 19.78 0.85 8.46
CA GLN A 365 19.48 1.54 9.70
C GLN A 365 20.36 2.80 9.82
N PRO A 366 19.80 3.95 10.27
CA PRO A 366 18.37 4.19 10.39
C PRO A 366 17.72 4.27 8.99
N PHE A 367 16.40 4.14 8.93
CA PHE A 367 15.62 4.28 7.71
C PHE A 367 14.43 5.19 7.95
N ILE A 368 13.87 5.74 6.88
CA ILE A 368 12.56 6.40 6.94
C ILE A 368 11.55 5.27 7.11
N CYS A 369 11.03 5.12 8.33
CA CYS A 369 10.00 4.16 8.59
C CYS A 369 8.64 4.74 8.22
N PRO A 370 7.81 3.93 7.58
CA PRO A 370 6.43 4.28 7.31
C PRO A 370 5.62 4.58 8.58
N LEU A 371 4.59 5.42 8.46
CA LEU A 371 3.91 6.03 9.60
C LEU A 371 3.31 5.02 10.58
N ASP A 372 2.77 3.91 10.05
CA ASP A 372 2.16 2.82 10.81
C ASP A 372 3.17 1.99 11.63
N HIS A 373 4.48 2.24 11.50
CA HIS A 373 5.47 1.69 12.43
C HIS A 373 5.41 2.37 13.80
N VAL A 374 4.99 3.64 13.86
CA VAL A 374 5.01 4.44 15.10
C VAL A 374 3.61 4.82 15.56
N PHE A 375 2.69 5.06 14.63
CA PHE A 375 1.34 5.53 14.94
C PHE A 375 0.29 4.48 14.54
N GLU A 376 -0.78 4.39 15.33
CA GLU A 376 -1.95 3.58 14.98
C GLU A 376 -2.83 4.36 13.99
N VAL A 377 -2.42 4.35 12.71
CA VAL A 377 -3.02 5.17 11.64
C VAL A 377 -4.52 4.93 11.48
N ASN A 378 -4.98 3.70 11.64
CA ASN A 378 -6.40 3.33 11.62
C ASN A 378 -7.22 4.02 12.73
N ILE A 379 -6.60 4.31 13.87
CA ILE A 379 -7.26 5.04 14.97
C ILE A 379 -7.21 6.53 14.69
N MET A 380 -6.08 7.05 14.18
CA MET A 380 -5.94 8.47 13.87
C MET A 380 -6.88 8.95 12.76
N LEU A 381 -7.21 8.08 11.80
CA LEU A 381 -8.12 8.39 10.70
C LEU A 381 -9.60 8.17 11.05
N LYS A 382 -9.89 7.55 12.20
CA LYS A 382 -11.27 7.28 12.63
C LYS A 382 -11.89 8.54 13.25
N GLU A 383 -13.15 8.80 12.94
CA GLU A 383 -13.93 9.79 13.66
C GLU A 383 -14.18 9.33 15.10
N MET A 384 -13.71 10.14 16.05
CA MET A 384 -13.83 9.88 17.49
C MET A 384 -14.77 10.91 18.13
N PRO A 385 -15.45 10.58 19.24
CA PRO A 385 -16.34 11.50 19.94
C PRO A 385 -15.62 12.80 20.33
N LYS A 386 -16.15 13.94 19.86
CA LYS A 386 -15.51 15.24 20.05
C LYS A 386 -15.45 15.64 21.52
N GLU A 387 -16.42 15.21 22.31
CA GLU A 387 -16.54 15.51 23.74
C GLU A 387 -15.39 14.87 24.55
N GLU A 388 -14.88 13.72 24.11
CA GLU A 388 -13.83 12.98 24.80
C GLU A 388 -12.44 13.28 24.21
N PHE A 389 -12.33 13.31 22.88
CA PHE A 389 -11.04 13.38 22.17
C PHE A 389 -10.73 14.75 21.58
N GLY A 390 -11.65 15.72 21.68
CA GLY A 390 -11.52 17.02 21.05
C GLY A 390 -11.86 16.98 19.54
N PRO A 391 -11.66 18.10 18.82
CA PRO A 391 -11.91 18.14 17.39
C PRO A 391 -10.99 17.18 16.63
N GLY A 392 -11.52 16.53 15.61
CA GLY A 392 -10.73 15.65 14.74
C GLY A 392 -9.63 16.43 14.03
N ILE A 393 -8.45 15.81 13.90
CA ILE A 393 -7.30 16.39 13.23
C ILE A 393 -7.02 15.55 11.98
N GLY A 394 -7.22 16.15 10.81
CA GLY A 394 -6.88 15.49 9.55
C GLY A 394 -5.36 15.31 9.42
N ILE A 395 -4.93 14.18 8.85
CA ILE A 395 -3.52 13.93 8.51
C ILE A 395 -3.32 13.62 7.03
N ARG A 396 -2.11 13.88 6.54
CA ARG A 396 -1.56 13.45 5.24
C ARG A 396 -0.20 12.80 5.42
N GLU A 397 0.14 11.90 4.51
CA GLU A 397 1.44 11.26 4.39
C GLU A 397 2.57 12.27 4.16
N TYR A 398 3.81 11.86 4.46
CA TYR A 398 4.97 12.74 4.35
C TYR A 398 5.31 13.17 2.92
N SER A 399 4.92 12.38 1.92
CA SER A 399 5.14 12.66 0.50
C SER A 399 4.05 13.53 -0.13
N PHE A 400 3.02 13.93 0.64
CA PHE A 400 1.84 14.62 0.12
C PHE A 400 2.16 15.90 -0.66
N LEU A 401 3.08 16.73 -0.14
CA LEU A 401 3.45 18.01 -0.78
C LEU A 401 4.28 17.82 -2.06
N ASP A 402 4.92 16.66 -2.21
CA ASP A 402 5.69 16.29 -3.40
C ASP A 402 4.82 15.55 -4.44
N ASN A 403 3.56 15.24 -4.10
CA ASN A 403 2.68 14.46 -4.95
C ASN A 403 2.39 15.20 -6.28
N PRO A 404 2.58 14.55 -7.44
CA PRO A 404 2.34 15.17 -8.74
C PRO A 404 0.88 15.62 -8.92
N SER A 405 -0.07 14.89 -8.33
CA SER A 405 -1.52 15.18 -8.40
C SER A 405 -1.95 16.40 -7.59
N LEU A 406 -1.09 16.92 -6.70
CA LEU A 406 -1.41 18.09 -5.89
C LEU A 406 -1.65 19.33 -6.78
N PRO A 407 -2.83 19.99 -6.70
CA PRO A 407 -3.19 21.11 -7.57
C PRO A 407 -2.22 22.28 -7.47
N LYS A 408 -2.02 22.99 -8.59
CA LYS A 408 -1.15 24.17 -8.68
C LYS A 408 -1.50 25.24 -7.63
N GLN A 409 -2.79 25.47 -7.40
CA GLN A 409 -3.29 26.44 -6.41
C GLN A 409 -2.88 26.11 -4.97
N VAL A 410 -2.65 24.82 -4.65
CA VAL A 410 -2.15 24.39 -3.34
C VAL A 410 -0.63 24.44 -3.31
N LYS A 411 0.04 23.98 -4.38
CA LYS A 411 1.51 24.00 -4.51
C LYS A 411 2.11 25.40 -4.38
N GLU A 412 1.44 26.40 -4.95
CA GLU A 412 1.95 27.78 -5.03
C GLU A 412 1.46 28.68 -3.89
N SER A 413 0.50 28.23 -3.07
CA SER A 413 -0.05 29.01 -1.95
C SER A 413 0.53 28.54 -0.62
N TRP A 414 1.65 29.14 -0.22
CA TRP A 414 2.38 28.77 0.99
C TRP A 414 2.84 29.99 1.80
N LEU A 415 2.91 29.79 3.12
CA LEU A 415 3.44 30.74 4.09
C LEU A 415 4.51 30.03 4.91
N ASP A 416 5.75 30.49 4.83
CA ASP A 416 6.79 29.98 5.71
C ASP A 416 6.78 30.71 7.06
N VAL A 417 6.87 29.93 8.12
CA VAL A 417 6.88 30.41 9.51
C VAL A 417 8.21 30.08 10.16
N GLN A 418 8.87 31.10 10.68
CA GLN A 418 10.09 30.99 11.45
C GLN A 418 9.85 31.32 12.92
N LEU A 419 10.00 30.32 13.78
CA LEU A 419 9.94 30.54 15.21
C LEU A 419 11.15 31.37 15.66
N CYS A 420 10.90 32.42 16.43
CA CYS A 420 11.91 33.34 16.92
C CYS A 420 11.82 33.52 18.44
N GLN A 421 12.92 33.92 19.06
CA GLN A 421 12.96 34.12 20.50
C GLN A 421 12.36 35.48 20.85
N GLU A 422 11.36 35.48 21.73
CA GLU A 422 10.70 36.68 22.22
C GLU A 422 11.74 37.68 22.78
N GLY A 423 11.58 38.97 22.46
CA GLY A 423 12.51 40.03 22.87
C GLY A 423 13.75 40.22 22.00
N LYS A 424 13.96 39.40 20.94
CA LYS A 424 14.94 39.73 19.88
C LYS A 424 14.35 40.72 18.88
N GLU A 425 15.20 41.60 18.35
CA GLU A 425 14.82 42.61 17.37
C GLU A 425 14.14 41.96 16.14
N GLY A 426 12.91 42.41 15.85
CA GLY A 426 12.08 41.87 14.78
C GLY A 426 11.42 40.51 15.07
N CYS A 427 11.30 40.10 16.33
CA CYS A 427 10.49 38.95 16.75
C CYS A 427 9.23 39.41 17.50
N GLU A 428 8.31 40.03 16.76
CA GLU A 428 7.03 40.50 17.29
C GLU A 428 5.89 39.65 16.73
N ALA A 429 4.87 39.44 17.55
CA ALA A 429 3.64 38.75 17.19
C ALA A 429 2.83 39.62 16.20
N THR A 430 3.23 39.64 14.94
CA THR A 430 2.59 40.42 13.87
C THR A 430 2.18 39.52 12.72
N ASN A 431 1.21 39.95 11.92
CA ASN A 431 0.83 39.30 10.67
C ASN A 431 1.63 39.83 9.46
N ILE A 432 2.70 40.59 9.69
CA ILE A 432 3.52 41.18 8.64
C ILE A 432 4.62 40.19 8.27
N THR A 433 4.68 39.83 6.99
CA THR A 433 5.77 39.03 6.45
C THR A 433 7.03 39.88 6.26
N THR A 434 8.19 39.25 6.44
CA THR A 434 9.48 39.86 6.13
C THR A 434 9.58 40.18 4.62
N PRO A 435 10.50 41.08 4.20
CA PRO A 435 10.77 41.32 2.77
C PRO A 435 11.14 40.04 1.99
N SER A 436 11.66 39.04 2.70
CA SER A 436 11.99 37.70 2.20
C SER A 436 10.80 36.73 2.15
N GLY A 437 9.60 37.14 2.57
CA GLY A 437 8.36 36.34 2.46
C GLY A 437 8.03 35.45 3.66
N PHE A 438 8.87 35.40 4.69
CA PHE A 438 8.67 34.57 5.88
C PHE A 438 7.93 35.33 6.99
N LEU A 439 7.03 34.67 7.71
CA LEU A 439 6.42 35.14 8.95
C LEU A 439 7.32 34.77 10.14
N LYS A 440 7.76 35.77 10.91
CA LYS A 440 8.43 35.54 12.20
C LYS A 440 7.37 35.41 13.28
N PHE A 441 7.42 34.32 14.03
CA PHE A 441 6.43 34.02 15.06
C PHE A 441 7.13 33.73 16.39
N PRO A 442 6.79 34.41 17.51
CA PRO A 442 7.44 34.17 18.78
C PRO A 442 7.25 32.73 19.28
N LYS A 443 8.33 32.14 19.76
CA LYS A 443 8.28 30.89 20.54
C LYS A 443 7.44 31.09 21.80
N ARG A 444 6.83 30.01 22.28
CA ARG A 444 6.01 29.94 23.50
C ARG A 444 4.81 30.88 23.47
N SER A 445 4.19 30.98 22.29
CA SER A 445 3.03 31.84 22.08
C SER A 445 1.76 31.19 22.60
N SER A 446 0.83 32.03 23.09
CA SER A 446 -0.49 31.56 23.53
C SER A 446 -1.37 31.14 22.36
N GLU A 447 -2.39 30.32 22.65
CA GLU A 447 -3.43 29.94 21.69
C GLU A 447 -4.11 31.14 21.02
N ASP A 448 -4.41 32.18 21.80
CA ASP A 448 -5.02 33.41 21.31
C ASP A 448 -4.12 34.13 20.31
N THR A 449 -2.80 34.11 20.56
CA THR A 449 -1.81 34.71 19.65
C THR A 449 -1.76 33.95 18.32
N PHE A 450 -1.78 32.60 18.36
CA PHE A 450 -1.89 31.79 17.16
C PHE A 450 -3.14 32.14 16.36
N LYS A 451 -4.31 32.10 17.00
CA LYS A 451 -5.60 32.40 16.33
C LYS A 451 -5.61 33.80 15.74
N ALA A 452 -5.17 34.81 16.50
CA ALA A 452 -5.14 36.19 16.04
C ALA A 452 -4.28 36.37 14.78
N ILE A 453 -3.04 35.88 14.79
CA ILE A 453 -2.12 36.06 13.66
C ILE A 453 -2.55 35.22 12.46
N PHE A 454 -2.81 33.93 12.66
CA PHE A 454 -3.09 33.02 11.56
C PHE A 454 -4.48 33.21 10.93
N SER A 455 -5.41 33.89 11.61
CA SER A 455 -6.68 34.31 11.01
C SER A 455 -6.51 35.22 9.79
N SER A 456 -5.40 35.96 9.70
CA SER A 456 -5.06 36.80 8.54
C SER A 456 -4.59 35.99 7.32
N PHE A 457 -4.38 34.68 7.48
CA PHE A 457 -3.81 33.80 6.46
C PHE A 457 -4.75 32.63 6.10
N ASN A 458 -6.06 32.79 6.29
CA ASN A 458 -7.06 31.75 5.97
C ASN A 458 -7.04 31.34 4.49
N ASP A 459 -6.71 32.27 3.58
CA ASP A 459 -6.62 32.00 2.14
C ASP A 459 -5.34 31.26 1.72
N VAL A 460 -4.35 31.18 2.61
CA VAL A 460 -3.11 30.42 2.37
C VAL A 460 -3.43 28.93 2.46
N LYS A 461 -3.01 28.16 1.45
CA LYS A 461 -3.27 26.71 1.41
C LYS A 461 -2.31 25.90 2.26
N VAL A 462 -1.04 26.29 2.37
CA VAL A 462 -0.03 25.54 3.13
C VAL A 462 0.77 26.45 4.07
N ILE A 463 0.71 26.20 5.37
CA ILE A 463 1.57 26.88 6.36
C ILE A 463 2.75 25.95 6.69
N LYS A 464 3.98 26.42 6.47
CA LYS A 464 5.21 25.64 6.62
C LYS A 464 6.05 26.15 7.78
N PHE A 465 6.08 25.41 8.88
CA PHE A 465 6.93 25.75 10.01
C PHE A 465 8.36 25.24 9.81
N SER A 466 9.35 26.13 9.91
CA SER A 466 10.77 25.74 9.91
C SER A 466 11.16 24.90 11.13
N SER A 467 10.39 24.99 12.22
CA SER A 467 10.41 24.12 13.39
C SER A 467 9.11 24.33 14.17
N VAL A 468 8.69 23.34 14.95
CA VAL A 468 7.57 23.43 15.91
C VAL A 468 8.04 23.28 17.36
N GLU A 469 9.36 23.26 17.59
CA GLU A 469 9.95 23.20 18.92
C GLU A 469 9.72 24.52 19.66
N ASP A 470 9.17 24.42 20.88
CA ASP A 470 8.76 25.56 21.70
C ASP A 470 7.74 26.46 21.00
N ALA A 471 6.86 25.92 20.15
CA ALA A 471 5.80 26.72 19.52
C ALA A 471 4.79 27.25 20.55
N PHE A 472 4.45 26.41 21.54
CA PHE A 472 3.62 26.70 22.70
C PHE A 472 4.44 26.82 23.99
#